data_AF-A0A850SKE9-F1
#
_entry.id   AF-A0A850SKE9-F1
#
_cell.length_a   1.000
_cell.length_b   1.000
_cell.length_c   1.000
_cell.angle_alpha   90.00
_cell.angle_beta   90.00
_cell.angle_gamma   90.00
#
_symmetry.space_group_name_H-M   'P 1'
#
loop_
_entity.id
_entity.type
_entity.pdbx_description
1 polymer ?
#
loop_
_entity_poly.entity_id
_entity_poly.type
_entity_poly.pdbx_seq_one_letter_code
_entity_poly.pdbx_strand_id
1 'polypeptide(L)'
;MAKEGVVRAYTHHNNQVLGLVQVSCDSDFVGRNAEFLAFVDELAMHVAFECPDTLEELLSSSLLTNDSKTIAQYVAEQRKKFGEDIKVIRFARWDTTFNPDVNQTLSVEKTG
;
A
#
# COMPACT_ATOMS: atom_id res chain seq x y z
N MET A 1 11.70 16.52 -8.67
CA MET A 1 12.50 15.29 -8.80
C MET A 1 11.53 14.12 -8.73
N ALA A 2 11.65 13.12 -9.60
CA ALA A 2 10.91 11.87 -9.42
C ALA A 2 11.46 11.20 -8.16
N LYS A 3 10.63 10.98 -7.15
CA LYS A 3 11.02 10.15 -6.00
C LYS A 3 11.09 8.70 -6.47
N GLU A 4 12.07 7.96 -5.98
CA GLU A 4 12.12 6.51 -6.16
C GLU A 4 10.94 5.85 -5.44
N GLY A 5 10.72 4.56 -5.72
CA GLY A 5 9.63 3.83 -5.08
C GLY A 5 9.36 2.49 -5.71
N VAL A 6 8.39 1.78 -5.14
CA VAL A 6 7.99 0.46 -5.58
C VAL A 6 6.48 0.35 -5.63
N VAL A 7 6.01 -0.46 -6.59
CA VAL A 7 4.63 -0.91 -6.66
C VAL A 7 4.64 -2.40 -6.37
N ARG A 8 3.80 -2.86 -5.44
CA ARG A 8 3.63 -4.28 -5.12
C ARG A 8 2.16 -4.64 -5.13
N ALA A 9 1.89 -5.89 -5.51
CA ALA A 9 0.55 -6.45 -5.57
C ALA A 9 0.48 -7.73 -4.75
N TYR A 10 -0.61 -7.91 -4.03
CA TYR A 10 -0.98 -9.16 -3.37
C TYR A 10 -2.22 -9.72 -4.07
N THR A 11 -2.17 -10.97 -4.48
CA THR A 11 -3.32 -11.71 -5.00
C THR A 11 -3.66 -12.81 -4.00
N HIS A 12 -4.89 -12.81 -3.49
CA HIS A 12 -5.33 -13.83 -2.56
C HIS A 12 -5.34 -15.21 -3.24
N HIS A 13 -5.13 -16.29 -2.48
CA HIS A 13 -4.90 -17.64 -3.01
C HIS A 13 -6.06 -18.19 -3.88
N ASN A 14 -7.27 -17.63 -3.74
CA ASN A 14 -8.45 -18.01 -4.52
C ASN A 14 -8.62 -17.18 -5.80
N ASN A 15 -7.71 -16.26 -6.11
CA ASN A 15 -7.75 -15.34 -7.25
C ASN A 15 -9.00 -14.42 -7.29
N GLN A 16 -9.68 -14.22 -6.16
CA GLN A 16 -10.90 -13.41 -6.10
C GLN A 16 -10.66 -11.99 -5.58
N VAL A 17 -9.53 -11.73 -4.91
CA VAL A 17 -9.22 -10.43 -4.33
C VAL A 17 -7.77 -10.08 -4.63
N LEU A 18 -7.54 -8.82 -5.00
CA LEU A 18 -6.23 -8.24 -5.27
C LEU A 18 -6.10 -6.90 -4.52
N GLY A 19 -4.96 -6.71 -3.86
CA GLY A 19 -4.54 -5.42 -3.31
C GLY A 19 -3.27 -4.95 -4.02
N LEU A 20 -3.22 -3.66 -4.36
CA LEU A 20 -2.09 -3.00 -5.00
C LEU A 20 -1.71 -1.77 -4.18
N VAL A 21 -0.41 -1.54 -3.97
CA VAL A 21 0.08 -0.35 -3.28
C VAL A 21 1.31 0.21 -3.98
N GLN A 22 1.37 1.53 -4.07
CA GLN A 22 2.55 2.27 -4.48
C GLN A 22 3.13 3.02 -3.27
N VAL A 23 4.41 2.78 -3.00
CA VAL A 23 5.15 3.42 -1.90
C VAL A 23 6.37 4.13 -2.47
N SER A 24 6.56 5.41 -2.12
CA SER A 24 7.77 6.17 -2.47
C SER A 24 8.83 6.02 -1.40
N CYS A 25 10.09 6.12 -1.81
CA CYS A 25 11.29 6.26 -0.99
C CYS A 25 12.23 7.28 -1.65
N ASP A 26 13.35 7.61 -1.03
CA ASP A 26 14.27 8.64 -1.54
C ASP A 26 15.40 8.04 -2.39
N SER A 27 15.78 6.77 -2.16
CA SER A 27 16.87 6.11 -2.92
C SER A 27 16.49 4.75 -3.54
N ASP A 28 17.21 4.39 -4.60
CA ASP A 28 17.12 3.07 -5.23
C ASP A 28 17.66 1.94 -4.35
N PHE A 29 18.57 2.27 -3.42
CA PHE A 29 19.09 1.33 -2.42
C PHE A 29 17.98 0.83 -1.50
N VAL A 30 17.13 1.73 -0.97
CA VAL A 30 15.95 1.34 -0.16
C VAL A 30 14.90 0.66 -1.04
N GLY A 31 14.64 1.18 -2.24
CA GLY A 31 13.67 0.58 -3.17
C GLY A 31 13.98 -0.88 -3.56
N ARG A 32 15.25 -1.31 -3.48
CA ARG A 32 15.68 -2.69 -3.75
C ARG A 32 15.96 -3.52 -2.49
N ASN A 33 15.82 -2.93 -1.30
CA ASN A 33 16.08 -3.62 -0.04
C ASN A 33 14.98 -4.66 0.26
N ALA A 34 15.38 -5.90 0.58
CA ALA A 34 14.44 -6.99 0.79
C ALA A 34 13.44 -6.76 1.94
N GLU A 35 13.87 -6.11 3.01
CA GLU A 35 13.00 -5.80 4.15
C GLU A 35 11.99 -4.69 3.81
N PHE A 36 12.42 -3.70 3.02
CA PHE A 36 11.51 -2.68 2.50
C PHE A 36 10.47 -3.30 1.55
N LEU A 37 10.89 -4.20 0.66
CA LEU A 37 9.98 -4.91 -0.24
C LEU A 37 8.97 -5.76 0.52
N ALA A 38 9.39 -6.48 1.56
CA ALA A 38 8.50 -7.25 2.43
C ALA A 38 7.48 -6.35 3.16
N PHE A 39 7.90 -5.20 3.65
CA PHE A 39 7.00 -4.19 4.21
C PHE A 39 5.93 -3.76 3.18
N VAL A 40 6.31 -3.47 1.94
CA VAL A 40 5.33 -3.05 0.91
C VAL A 40 4.42 -4.20 0.48
N ASP A 41 4.90 -5.45 0.49
CA ASP A 41 4.06 -6.63 0.29
C ASP A 41 3.00 -6.79 1.38
N GLU A 42 3.37 -6.57 2.65
CA GLU A 42 2.43 -6.59 3.78
C GLU A 42 1.36 -5.51 3.63
N LEU A 43 1.73 -4.31 3.16
CA LEU A 43 0.74 -3.27 2.84
C LEU A 43 -0.19 -3.67 1.70
N ALA A 44 0.31 -4.31 0.65
CA ALA A 44 -0.52 -4.79 -0.46
C ALA A 44 -1.52 -5.85 0.01
N MET A 45 -1.07 -6.76 0.87
CA MET A 45 -1.91 -7.76 1.53
C MET A 45 -2.98 -7.08 2.39
N HIS A 46 -2.57 -6.10 3.20
CA HIS A 46 -3.45 -5.31 4.06
C HIS A 46 -4.60 -4.66 3.28
N VAL A 47 -4.27 -4.00 2.16
CA VAL A 47 -5.26 -3.41 1.25
C VAL A 47 -6.25 -4.45 0.73
N ALA A 48 -5.81 -5.67 0.42
CA ALA A 48 -6.70 -6.72 -0.07
C ALA A 48 -7.75 -7.14 0.97
N PHE A 49 -7.37 -7.23 2.25
CA PHE A 49 -8.24 -7.73 3.32
C PHE A 49 -9.11 -6.63 3.97
N GLU A 50 -8.55 -5.46 4.29
CA GLU A 50 -9.25 -4.43 5.08
C GLU A 50 -10.19 -3.53 4.26
N CYS A 51 -10.13 -3.60 2.93
CA CYS A 51 -11.03 -2.85 2.04
C CYS A 51 -11.12 -1.32 2.32
N PRO A 52 -10.01 -0.60 2.54
CA PRO A 52 -10.08 0.85 2.78
C PRO A 52 -10.55 1.58 1.52
N ASP A 53 -11.41 2.61 1.67
CA ASP A 53 -11.87 3.45 0.56
C ASP A 53 -10.96 4.66 0.35
N THR A 54 -10.27 5.10 1.40
CA THR A 54 -9.39 6.27 1.38
C THR A 54 -8.00 5.98 1.95
N LEU A 55 -7.04 6.86 1.62
CA LEU A 55 -5.69 6.78 2.20
C LEU A 55 -5.71 7.02 3.71
N GLU A 56 -6.61 7.87 4.19
CA GLU A 56 -6.78 8.13 5.62
C GLU A 56 -7.28 6.88 6.37
N GLU A 57 -8.27 6.17 5.82
CA GLU A 57 -8.75 4.89 6.34
C GLU A 57 -7.66 3.83 6.33
N LEU A 58 -6.92 3.68 5.23
CA LEU A 58 -5.78 2.77 5.18
C LEU A 58 -4.75 3.09 6.27
N LEU A 59 -4.34 4.36 6.40
CA LEU A 59 -3.32 4.75 7.37
C LEU A 59 -3.77 4.64 8.83
N SER A 60 -5.06 4.77 9.10
CA SER A 60 -5.64 4.67 10.45
C SER A 60 -5.98 3.23 10.87
N SER A 61 -6.16 2.32 9.91
CA SER A 61 -6.42 0.91 10.20
C SER A 61 -5.29 0.23 11.00
N SER A 62 -5.66 -0.70 11.88
CA SER A 62 -4.72 -1.52 12.65
C SER A 62 -4.06 -2.55 11.74
N LEU A 63 -2.74 -2.74 11.87
CA LEU A 63 -1.96 -3.67 11.05
C LEU A 63 -2.44 -5.11 11.25
N LEU A 64 -2.71 -5.85 10.17
CA LEU A 64 -3.17 -7.25 10.23
C LEU A 64 -2.27 -8.19 11.04
N THR A 65 -0.96 -7.98 10.97
CA THR A 65 0.03 -8.83 11.65
C THR A 65 0.30 -8.41 13.09
N ASN A 66 -0.16 -7.22 13.49
CA ASN A 66 -0.01 -6.69 14.85
C ASN A 66 -1.04 -5.56 15.10
N ASP A 67 -2.16 -5.92 15.70
CA ASP A 67 -3.29 -5.02 15.97
C ASP A 67 -2.98 -3.86 16.93
N SER A 68 -1.85 -3.92 17.65
CA SER A 68 -1.41 -2.85 18.55
C SER A 68 -0.86 -1.61 17.84
N LYS A 69 -0.69 -1.66 16.51
CA LYS A 69 -0.16 -0.55 15.72
C LYS A 69 -1.03 -0.25 14.50
N THR A 70 -1.11 1.02 14.14
CA THR A 70 -1.72 1.43 12.87
C THR A 70 -0.74 1.34 11.70
N ILE A 71 -1.25 1.33 10.48
CA ILE A 71 -0.42 1.40 9.26
C ILE A 71 0.43 2.68 9.26
N ALA A 72 -0.10 3.82 9.72
CA ALA A 72 0.67 5.06 9.83
C ALA A 72 1.88 4.92 10.76
N GLN A 73 1.70 4.25 11.91
CA GLN A 73 2.81 3.97 12.83
C GLN A 73 3.82 3.02 12.19
N TYR A 74 3.36 2.01 11.47
CA TYR A 74 4.25 1.08 10.77
C TYR A 74 5.08 1.78 9.68
N VAL A 75 4.46 2.67 8.89
CA VAL A 75 5.16 3.52 7.91
C VAL A 75 6.21 4.41 8.61
N ALA A 76 5.87 5.01 9.75
CA ALA A 76 6.79 5.85 10.52
C ALA A 76 7.99 5.06 11.07
N GLU A 77 7.80 3.80 11.45
CA GLU A 77 8.89 2.91 11.85
C GLU A 77 9.85 2.64 10.69
N GLN A 78 9.32 2.40 9.47
CA GLN A 78 10.16 2.23 8.29
C GLN A 78 10.94 3.50 7.95
N ARG A 79 10.32 4.69 8.05
CA ARG A 79 11.03 5.98 7.89
C ARG A 79 12.22 6.08 8.82
N LYS A 80 12.02 5.77 10.10
CA LYS A 80 13.07 5.80 11.12
C LYS A 80 14.16 4.76 10.85
N LYS A 81 13.78 3.56 10.43
CA LYS A 81 14.68 2.44 10.15
C LYS A 81 15.60 2.72 8.97
N PHE A 82 15.05 3.23 7.87
CA PHE A 82 15.80 3.49 6.65
C PHE A 82 16.41 4.89 6.59
N GLY A 83 15.96 5.82 7.44
CA GLY A 83 16.43 7.21 7.43
C GLY A 83 15.94 8.00 6.21
N GLU A 84 14.86 7.55 5.56
CA GLU A 84 14.29 8.14 4.35
C GLU A 84 12.83 8.55 4.53
N ASP A 85 12.37 9.48 3.69
CA ASP A 85 10.97 9.88 3.60
C ASP A 85 10.13 8.86 2.81
N ILE A 86 9.60 7.86 3.52
CA ILE A 86 8.74 6.81 2.98
C ILE A 86 7.26 7.23 3.02
N LYS A 87 6.54 7.10 1.91
CA LYS A 87 5.11 7.47 1.84
C LYS A 87 4.32 6.46 1.03
N VAL A 88 3.14 6.09 1.53
CA VAL A 88 2.11 5.45 0.70
C VAL A 88 1.55 6.53 -0.23
N ILE A 89 1.72 6.35 -1.53
CA ILE A 89 1.31 7.34 -2.55
C ILE A 89 -0.13 7.10 -2.96
N ARG A 90 -0.46 5.84 -3.23
CA ARG A 90 -1.81 5.39 -3.62
C ARG A 90 -1.90 3.88 -3.46
N PHE A 91 -3.12 3.40 -3.46
CA PHE A 91 -3.42 1.98 -3.46
C PHE A 91 -4.68 1.74 -4.31
N ALA A 92 -4.94 0.48 -4.61
CA ALA A 92 -6.18 0.06 -5.25
C ALA A 92 -6.50 -1.37 -4.81
N ARG A 93 -7.79 -1.70 -4.78
CA ARG A 93 -8.27 -3.03 -4.42
C ARG A 93 -9.29 -3.47 -5.46
N TRP A 94 -9.14 -4.69 -5.95
CA TRP A 94 -10.15 -5.33 -6.80
C TRP A 94 -10.66 -6.60 -6.14
N ASP A 95 -11.95 -6.86 -6.30
CA ASP A 95 -12.53 -8.17 -6.02
C ASP A 95 -13.47 -8.64 -7.14
N THR A 96 -13.64 -9.95 -7.26
CA THR A 96 -14.51 -10.57 -8.26
C THR A 96 -16.00 -10.45 -7.94
N THR A 97 -16.33 -9.99 -6.73
CA THR A 97 -17.71 -9.74 -6.29
C THR A 97 -18.20 -8.34 -6.65
N PHE A 98 -17.44 -7.61 -7.49
CA PHE A 98 -17.73 -6.28 -8.00
C PHE A 98 -19.23 -6.00 -8.14
N ASN A 99 -19.73 -5.18 -7.22
CA ASN A 99 -21.01 -4.51 -7.36
C ASN A 99 -20.74 -3.15 -8.02
N PRO A 100 -21.20 -2.89 -9.25
CA PRO A 100 -20.94 -1.64 -9.97
C PRO A 100 -21.46 -0.38 -9.26
N ASP A 101 -22.32 -0.54 -8.26
CA ASP A 101 -22.94 0.55 -7.52
C ASP A 101 -22.12 1.02 -6.30
N VAL A 102 -20.99 0.38 -5.99
CA VAL A 102 -20.13 0.73 -4.84
C VAL A 102 -18.78 1.23 -5.34
N ASN A 103 -18.75 2.51 -5.70
CA ASN A 103 -17.60 3.41 -5.86
C ASN A 103 -16.19 2.79 -5.89
N GLN A 104 -15.54 2.79 -7.05
CA GLN A 104 -14.12 3.15 -7.14
C GLN A 104 -13.89 4.01 -8.38
N THR A 105 -13.84 5.33 -8.15
CA THR A 105 -13.35 6.29 -9.13
C THR A 105 -11.88 6.00 -9.40
N LEU A 106 -11.57 5.31 -10.49
CA LEU A 106 -10.26 5.36 -11.12
C LEU A 106 -10.04 6.78 -11.65
N SER A 107 -9.60 7.69 -10.79
CA SER A 107 -9.02 8.96 -11.20
C SER A 107 -7.66 8.68 -11.81
N VAL A 108 -7.65 8.18 -13.05
CA VAL A 108 -6.46 8.24 -13.90
C VAL A 108 -6.33 9.70 -14.30
N GLU A 109 -5.65 10.50 -13.49
CA GLU A 109 -5.08 11.75 -14.00
C GLU A 109 -4.04 11.38 -15.04
N LYS A 110 -4.44 11.49 -16.32
CA LYS A 110 -3.51 11.51 -17.44
C LYS A 110 -2.67 12.77 -17.30
N THR A 111 -1.45 12.63 -16.80
CA THR A 111 -0.45 13.70 -16.95
C THR A 111 -0.01 13.72 -18.41
N GLY A 112 -0.55 14.69 -19.16
CA GLY A 112 0.04 15.17 -20.40
C GLY A 112 1.12 16.22 -20.13
#